data_AF-A0A1Z3HJ41-F1
#
_entry.id   AF-A0A1Z3HJ41-F1
#
_cell.length_a   1.000
_cell.length_b   1.000
_cell.length_c   1.000
_cell.angle_alpha   90.00
_cell.angle_beta   90.00
_cell.angle_gamma   90.00
#
_symmetry.space_group_name_H-M   'P 1'
#
loop_
_entity.id
_entity.type
_entity.pdbx_description
1 polymer ?
#
loop_
_entity_poly.entity_id
_entity_poly.type
_entity_poly.pdbx_seq_one_letter_code
_entity_poly.pdbx_strand_id
1 'polypeptide(L)'
;MSTLDDLSLIRLFVQGNACLKSNQHLRIQPADNDCQLIGQHGQWLAVAQLRELPPTVCIRKQTDYAELLQKVLLVHDYVPVGCDAAPEVCRYEYHPTPAGYELRYTQARELWKSWWTRRRHLQRQAIQTDLLIFTQREWYPIRDIILNQGTLFLKTYLGETAHQGDDWVVWLDKDQAEETQYLPARPTAAVRSSRQNESTAADPASLVVPLPPPPIHRVPAPVAQPSPPGAAVKNPNPPKLLEDVVRHEPGRLCIRTSLGDVIVEGDHLRCYLDEASPSSPQPEAMARPVRVSLREWQG
;
A
#
# COMPACT_ATOMS: atom_id res chain seq x y z
N MET A 1 34.88 -5.48 -27.51
CA MET A 1 33.65 -4.81 -28.01
C MET A 1 32.50 -5.36 -27.17
N SER A 2 32.12 -4.65 -26.11
CA SER A 2 31.13 -5.13 -25.14
C SER A 2 29.74 -5.12 -25.77
N THR A 3 29.23 -6.29 -26.14
CA THR A 3 27.88 -6.45 -26.71
C THR A 3 26.86 -6.06 -25.65
N LEU A 4 26.10 -4.99 -25.90
CA LEU A 4 25.05 -4.52 -25.00
C LEU A 4 23.92 -5.56 -24.96
N ASP A 5 23.64 -6.12 -23.78
CA ASP A 5 22.58 -7.12 -23.59
C ASP A 5 21.17 -6.50 -23.70
N ASP A 6 20.16 -7.31 -24.07
CA ASP A 6 18.77 -6.87 -24.27
C ASP A 6 18.21 -6.22 -23.01
N LEU A 7 18.45 -6.83 -21.86
CA LEU A 7 18.01 -6.35 -20.56
C LEU A 7 18.66 -5.00 -20.19
N SER A 8 19.94 -4.83 -20.54
CA SER A 8 20.66 -3.57 -20.32
C SER A 8 20.09 -2.45 -21.20
N LEU A 9 19.72 -2.76 -22.44
CA LEU A 9 19.10 -1.81 -23.35
C LEU A 9 17.69 -1.41 -22.87
N ILE A 10 16.89 -2.37 -22.39
CA ILE A 10 15.56 -2.08 -21.82
C ILE A 10 15.67 -1.20 -20.56
N ARG A 11 16.64 -1.47 -19.66
CA ARG A 11 16.88 -0.60 -18.50
C ARG A 11 17.22 0.83 -18.91
N LEU A 12 18.06 1.00 -19.93
CA LEU A 12 18.41 2.32 -20.45
C LEU A 12 17.18 3.04 -21.03
N PHE A 13 16.30 2.32 -21.71
CA PHE A 13 15.03 2.83 -22.22
C PHE A 13 14.12 3.33 -21.09
N VAL A 14 13.91 2.52 -20.05
CA VAL A 14 13.06 2.89 -18.90
C VAL A 14 13.61 4.08 -18.12
N GLN A 15 14.94 4.23 -18.04
CA GLN A 15 15.59 5.39 -17.44
C GLN A 15 15.39 6.70 -18.23
N GLY A 16 14.72 6.66 -19.39
CA GLY A 16 14.51 7.84 -20.23
C GLY A 16 15.76 8.29 -20.97
N ASN A 17 16.78 7.43 -21.11
CA ASN A 17 17.96 7.76 -21.90
C ASN A 17 17.60 7.75 -23.39
N ALA A 18 17.27 8.92 -23.94
CA ALA A 18 16.90 9.12 -25.34
C ALA A 18 18.05 8.93 -26.35
N CYS A 19 19.16 8.29 -25.95
CA CYS A 19 20.28 8.03 -26.85
C CYS A 19 19.95 6.90 -27.82
N LEU A 20 20.29 7.08 -29.10
CA LEU A 20 20.27 6.02 -30.09
C LEU A 20 21.24 4.91 -29.66
N LYS A 21 20.70 3.80 -29.16
CA LYS A 21 21.47 2.62 -28.74
C LYS A 21 20.83 1.37 -29.32
N SER A 22 21.63 0.45 -29.84
CA SER A 22 21.14 -0.78 -30.42
C SER A 22 22.01 -1.96 -30.04
N ASN A 23 21.41 -3.14 -30.10
CA ASN A 23 22.09 -4.41 -30.07
C ASN A 23 21.57 -5.30 -31.22
N GLN A 24 21.80 -6.62 -31.15
CA GLN A 24 21.43 -7.53 -32.22
C GLN A 24 19.90 -7.68 -32.40
N HIS A 25 19.11 -7.48 -31.34
CA HIS A 25 17.67 -7.75 -31.34
C HIS A 25 16.79 -6.52 -31.12
N LEU A 26 17.33 -5.48 -30.49
CA LEU A 26 16.62 -4.29 -30.02
C LEU A 26 17.37 -3.02 -30.40
N ARG A 27 16.61 -1.95 -30.66
CA ARG A 27 17.15 -0.60 -30.83
C ARG A 27 16.25 0.41 -30.16
N ILE A 28 16.87 1.36 -29.47
CA ILE A 28 16.26 2.57 -28.94
C ILE A 28 16.40 3.65 -30.02
N GLN A 29 15.27 4.21 -30.44
CA GLN A 29 15.22 5.29 -31.40
C GLN A 29 14.51 6.50 -30.79
N PRO A 30 15.18 7.65 -30.65
CA PRO A 30 14.51 8.90 -30.29
C PRO A 30 13.62 9.36 -31.46
N ALA A 31 12.40 9.79 -31.15
CA ALA A 31 11.42 10.32 -32.08
C ALA A 31 10.83 11.62 -31.51
N ASP A 32 11.40 12.75 -31.89
CA ASP A 32 11.09 14.09 -31.38
C ASP A 32 11.06 14.17 -29.84
N ASN A 33 9.89 13.98 -29.24
CA ASN A 33 9.64 14.04 -27.79
C ASN A 33 9.34 12.67 -27.16
N ASP A 34 9.44 11.61 -27.93
CA ASP A 34 9.21 10.24 -27.49
C ASP A 34 10.47 9.41 -27.72
N CYS A 35 10.62 8.35 -26.96
CA CYS A 35 11.63 7.33 -27.16
C CYS A 35 10.93 6.05 -27.57
N GLN A 36 11.36 5.42 -28.65
CA GLN A 36 10.77 4.18 -29.14
C GLN A 36 11.75 3.03 -28.96
N LEU A 37 11.28 1.93 -28.39
CA LEU A 37 11.99 0.66 -28.39
C LEU A 37 11.48 -0.17 -29.56
N ILE A 38 12.37 -0.53 -30.47
CA ILE A 38 12.04 -1.23 -31.72
C ILE A 38 12.79 -2.56 -31.75
N GLY A 39 12.10 -3.62 -32.15
CA GLY A 39 12.69 -4.96 -32.32
C GLY A 39 13.40 -5.15 -33.66
N GLN A 40 14.01 -6.32 -33.84
CA GLN A 40 14.79 -6.70 -35.02
C GLN A 40 14.04 -6.59 -36.36
N HIS A 41 12.71 -6.74 -36.35
CA HIS A 41 11.85 -6.64 -37.54
C HIS A 41 11.31 -5.23 -37.79
N GLY A 42 11.83 -4.21 -37.10
CA GLY A 42 11.36 -2.83 -37.25
C GLY A 42 10.01 -2.55 -36.59
N GLN A 43 9.44 -3.53 -35.88
CA GLN A 43 8.22 -3.36 -35.11
C GLN A 43 8.52 -2.64 -33.80
N TRP A 44 7.72 -1.63 -33.48
CA TRP A 44 7.79 -0.94 -32.20
C TRP A 44 7.23 -1.86 -31.09
N LEU A 45 7.96 -1.94 -29.99
CA LEU A 45 7.66 -2.77 -28.82
C LEU A 45 7.12 -1.92 -27.67
N ALA A 46 7.76 -0.77 -27.46
CA ALA A 46 7.35 0.18 -26.44
C ALA A 46 7.67 1.62 -26.87
N VAL A 47 6.93 2.57 -26.31
CA VAL A 47 7.13 4.01 -26.51
C VAL A 47 7.12 4.69 -25.15
N ALA A 48 8.17 5.42 -24.81
CA ALA A 48 8.25 6.28 -23.64
C ALA A 48 7.99 7.73 -24.06
N GLN A 49 6.95 8.34 -23.52
CA GLN A 49 6.57 9.71 -23.77
C GLN A 49 7.37 10.62 -22.83
N LEU A 50 8.40 11.30 -23.35
CA LEU A 50 9.30 12.14 -22.56
C LEU A 50 8.72 13.54 -22.29
N ARG A 51 7.50 13.82 -22.78
CA ARG A 51 6.78 15.08 -22.56
C ARG A 51 6.33 15.25 -21.11
N GLU A 52 6.06 14.14 -20.43
CA GLU A 52 5.65 14.09 -19.02
C GLU A 52 6.88 13.72 -18.17
N LEU A 53 7.08 14.38 -17.03
CA LEU A 53 8.11 14.00 -16.06
C LEU A 53 7.41 13.59 -14.76
N PRO A 54 7.44 12.31 -14.36
CA PRO A 54 8.12 11.17 -15.01
C PRO A 54 7.47 10.72 -16.33
N PRO A 55 8.22 10.08 -17.24
CA PRO A 55 7.71 9.73 -18.57
C PRO A 55 6.70 8.59 -18.50
N THR A 56 5.57 8.73 -19.19
CA THR A 56 4.60 7.64 -19.38
C THR A 56 5.18 6.61 -20.37
N VAL A 57 5.08 5.31 -20.06
CA VAL A 57 5.56 4.23 -20.92
C VAL A 57 4.39 3.40 -21.46
N CYS A 58 4.36 3.19 -22.77
CA CYS A 58 3.34 2.44 -23.47
C CYS A 58 3.95 1.18 -24.08
N ILE A 59 3.52 -0.01 -23.67
CA ILE A 59 4.03 -1.30 -24.16
C ILE A 59 2.97 -1.97 -25.03
N ARG A 60 3.37 -2.50 -26.18
CA ARG A 60 2.48 -3.32 -26.99
C ARG A 60 2.31 -4.72 -26.41
N LYS A 61 1.07 -5.16 -26.22
CA LYS A 61 0.72 -6.45 -25.58
C LYS A 61 1.19 -7.67 -26.37
N GLN A 62 1.09 -7.62 -27.70
CA GLN A 62 1.45 -8.72 -28.60
C GLN A 62 2.93 -8.71 -28.96
N THR A 63 3.81 -8.72 -27.95
CA THR A 63 5.26 -8.74 -28.18
C THR A 63 5.96 -9.74 -27.29
N ASP A 64 7.02 -10.37 -27.81
CA ASP A 64 7.81 -11.36 -27.06
C ASP A 64 8.55 -10.72 -25.86
N TYR A 65 8.72 -9.40 -25.88
CA TYR A 65 9.38 -8.62 -24.83
C TYR A 65 8.42 -8.03 -23.80
N ALA A 66 7.10 -8.22 -23.94
CA ALA A 66 6.11 -7.60 -23.07
C ALA A 66 6.33 -7.95 -21.59
N GLU A 67 6.57 -9.24 -21.28
CA GLU A 67 6.82 -9.69 -19.91
C GLU A 67 8.12 -9.12 -19.33
N LEU A 68 9.18 -9.06 -20.15
CA LEU A 68 10.47 -8.53 -19.73
C LEU A 68 10.39 -7.02 -19.46
N LEU A 69 9.73 -6.29 -20.35
CA LEU A 69 9.47 -4.86 -20.19
C LEU A 69 8.63 -4.59 -18.94
N GLN A 70 7.56 -5.35 -18.73
CA GLN A 70 6.73 -5.25 -17.53
C GLN A 70 7.56 -5.49 -16.26
N LYS A 71 8.41 -6.52 -16.21
CA LYS A 71 9.29 -6.78 -15.06
C LYS A 71 10.24 -5.62 -14.78
N VAL A 72 10.88 -5.06 -15.82
CA VAL A 72 11.79 -3.93 -15.64
C VAL A 72 11.04 -2.68 -15.19
N LEU A 73 9.85 -2.42 -15.73
CA LEU A 73 9.02 -1.29 -15.33
C LEU A 73 8.59 -1.39 -13.86
N LEU A 74 8.13 -2.55 -13.40
CA LEU A 74 7.73 -2.74 -12.01
C LEU A 74 8.89 -2.49 -11.03
N VAL A 75 10.11 -2.86 -11.40
CA VAL A 75 11.33 -2.58 -10.59
C VAL A 75 11.63 -1.07 -10.50
N HIS A 76 11.13 -0.28 -11.45
CA HIS A 76 11.31 1.17 -11.51
C HIS A 76 10.05 1.94 -11.09
N ASP A 77 9.16 1.33 -10.29
CA ASP A 77 7.93 1.95 -9.76
C ASP A 77 6.91 2.38 -10.83
N TYR A 78 6.94 1.73 -11.99
CA TYR A 78 5.96 1.93 -13.04
C TYR A 78 4.79 0.97 -12.89
N VAL A 79 3.60 1.55 -12.74
CA VAL A 79 2.35 0.85 -12.50
C VAL A 79 1.51 0.79 -13.78
N PRO A 80 0.99 -0.38 -14.19
CA PRO A 80 0.09 -0.47 -15.33
C PRO A 80 -1.25 0.23 -15.03
N VAL A 81 -1.68 1.09 -15.95
CA VAL A 81 -2.93 1.87 -15.87
C VAL A 81 -3.77 1.59 -17.11
N GLY A 82 -5.02 1.15 -16.92
CA GLY A 82 -6.00 0.97 -18.00
C GLY A 82 -5.70 -0.18 -18.97
N CYS A 83 -5.02 -1.23 -18.50
CA CYS A 83 -4.62 -2.36 -19.34
C CYS A 83 -5.78 -3.27 -19.75
N ASP A 84 -6.91 -3.26 -19.04
CA ASP A 84 -7.99 -4.24 -19.25
C ASP A 84 -9.01 -3.84 -20.34
N ALA A 85 -9.02 -2.56 -20.76
CA ALA A 85 -10.10 -1.98 -21.55
C ALA A 85 -9.92 -2.02 -23.09
N ALA A 86 -9.15 -2.98 -23.62
CA ALA A 86 -8.95 -3.19 -25.07
C ALA A 86 -8.00 -2.30 -25.90
N PRO A 87 -7.06 -1.49 -25.36
CA PRO A 87 -5.95 -1.04 -26.18
C PRO A 87 -4.99 -2.21 -26.44
N GLU A 88 -4.48 -2.36 -27.67
CA GLU A 88 -3.33 -3.24 -28.00
C GLU A 88 -2.06 -2.88 -27.21
N VAL A 89 -2.15 -1.84 -26.39
CA VAL A 89 -1.07 -1.17 -25.67
C VAL A 89 -1.44 -1.11 -24.19
N CYS A 90 -0.54 -1.54 -23.32
CA CYS A 90 -0.60 -1.31 -21.89
C CYS A 90 0.14 -0.01 -21.56
N ARG A 91 -0.55 0.93 -20.91
CA ARG A 91 0.07 2.16 -20.41
C ARG A 91 0.62 1.92 -19.00
N TYR A 92 1.79 2.47 -18.72
CA TYR A 92 2.46 2.44 -17.44
C TYR A 92 2.81 3.86 -17.01
N GLU A 93 2.45 4.20 -15.77
CA GLU A 93 2.70 5.50 -15.16
C GLU A 93 3.57 5.32 -13.93
N TYR A 94 4.44 6.28 -13.64
CA TYR A 94 5.29 6.22 -12.45
C TYR A 94 4.47 6.56 -11.20
N HIS A 95 4.48 5.65 -10.23
CA HIS A 95 3.86 5.85 -8.92
C HIS A 95 4.81 5.39 -7.83
N PRO A 96 5.37 6.30 -7.02
CA PRO A 96 6.40 5.94 -6.06
C PRO A 96 5.87 4.91 -5.07
N THR A 97 6.62 3.81 -4.91
CA THR A 97 6.33 2.78 -3.92
C THR A 97 6.82 3.23 -2.55
N PRO A 98 5.98 3.21 -1.49
CA PRO A 98 6.41 3.48 -0.13
C PRO A 98 7.54 2.54 0.31
N ALA A 99 8.47 3.05 1.12
CA ALA A 99 9.59 2.25 1.63
C ALA A 99 9.11 1.03 2.43
N GLY A 100 9.78 -0.10 2.25
CA GLY A 100 9.43 -1.37 2.90
C GLY A 100 8.26 -2.11 2.25
N TYR A 101 7.87 -1.73 1.02
CA TYR A 101 6.87 -2.44 0.23
C TYR A 101 7.45 -2.93 -1.11
N GLU A 102 6.99 -4.09 -1.53
CA GLU A 102 7.27 -4.69 -2.83
C GLU A 102 6.08 -4.49 -3.77
N LEU A 103 6.32 -3.92 -4.95
CA LEU A 103 5.31 -3.76 -5.99
C LEU A 103 5.00 -5.09 -6.68
N ARG A 104 3.72 -5.47 -6.69
CA ARG A 104 3.25 -6.70 -7.32
C ARG A 104 2.14 -6.41 -8.32
N TYR A 105 2.24 -7.05 -9.47
CA TYR A 105 1.21 -7.06 -10.49
C TYR A 105 0.85 -8.51 -10.80
N THR A 106 -0.29 -8.95 -10.30
CA THR A 106 -0.73 -10.36 -10.33
C THR A 106 -2.23 -10.43 -10.51
N GLN A 107 -2.76 -11.63 -10.75
CA GLN A 107 -4.21 -11.84 -10.73
C GLN A 107 -4.79 -11.59 -9.33
N ALA A 108 -6.06 -11.15 -9.28
CA ALA A 108 -6.76 -10.81 -8.05
C ALA A 108 -6.80 -11.99 -7.05
N ARG A 109 -6.89 -13.23 -7.55
CA ARG A 109 -6.81 -14.43 -6.73
C ARG A 109 -5.49 -14.59 -5.95
N GLU A 110 -4.36 -14.13 -6.49
CA GLU A 110 -3.06 -14.19 -5.81
C GLU A 110 -2.97 -13.16 -4.68
N LEU A 111 -3.55 -11.96 -4.90
CA LEU A 111 -3.72 -10.97 -3.85
C LEU A 111 -4.59 -11.53 -2.70
N TRP A 112 -5.72 -12.17 -3.02
CA TRP A 112 -6.57 -12.78 -1.99
C TRP A 112 -5.87 -13.86 -1.18
N LYS A 113 -5.09 -14.74 -1.82
CA LYS A 113 -4.29 -15.75 -1.11
C LYS A 113 -3.31 -15.12 -0.14
N SER A 114 -2.62 -14.07 -0.58
CA SER A 114 -1.64 -13.33 0.23
C SER A 114 -2.31 -12.67 1.43
N TRP A 115 -3.44 -11.99 1.19
CA TRP A 115 -4.24 -11.35 2.22
C TRP A 115 -4.82 -12.33 3.24
N TRP A 116 -5.40 -13.44 2.77
CA TRP A 116 -5.98 -14.47 3.63
C TRP A 116 -4.95 -15.10 4.55
N THR A 117 -3.74 -15.33 4.04
CA THR A 117 -2.63 -15.86 4.82
C THR A 117 -2.24 -14.89 5.94
N ARG A 118 -2.05 -13.60 5.64
CA ARG A 118 -1.73 -12.58 6.65
C ARG A 118 -2.85 -12.37 7.67
N ARG A 119 -4.11 -12.39 7.23
CA ARG A 119 -5.29 -12.24 8.11
C ARG A 119 -5.37 -13.34 9.17
N ARG A 120 -4.92 -14.56 8.88
CA ARG A 120 -4.87 -15.65 9.88
C ARG A 120 -3.86 -15.39 11.00
N HIS A 121 -2.82 -14.61 10.72
CA HIS A 121 -1.75 -14.30 11.67
C HIS A 121 -1.99 -13.00 12.44
N LEU A 122 -2.82 -12.08 11.92
CA LEU A 122 -3.15 -10.83 12.61
C LEU A 122 -4.23 -11.01 13.69
N GLN A 123 -3.98 -10.46 14.87
CA GLN A 123 -5.00 -10.33 15.91
C GLN A 123 -6.11 -9.38 15.44
N ARG A 124 -7.37 -9.72 15.76
CA ARG A 124 -8.63 -9.11 15.27
C ARG A 124 -8.80 -7.59 15.45
N GLN A 125 -7.82 -6.85 15.98
CA GLN A 125 -7.95 -5.44 16.35
C GLN A 125 -6.91 -4.50 15.71
N ALA A 126 -5.94 -5.01 14.95
CA ALA A 126 -4.97 -4.18 14.26
C ALA A 126 -5.47 -3.74 12.87
N ILE A 127 -5.23 -2.47 12.52
CA ILE A 127 -5.42 -1.98 11.15
C ILE A 127 -4.40 -2.69 10.26
N GLN A 128 -4.87 -3.42 9.25
CA GLN A 128 -3.99 -4.10 8.30
C GLN A 128 -3.39 -3.05 7.36
N THR A 129 -2.14 -2.68 7.58
CA THR A 129 -1.36 -1.82 6.67
C THR A 129 -0.40 -2.62 5.80
N ASP A 130 -0.37 -3.94 5.97
CA ASP A 130 0.61 -4.81 5.32
C ASP A 130 0.38 -5.01 3.83
N LEU A 131 -0.81 -4.66 3.33
CA LEU A 131 -1.22 -4.80 1.94
C LEU A 131 -1.92 -3.53 1.47
N LEU A 132 -1.42 -2.93 0.39
CA LEU A 132 -2.07 -1.79 -0.27
C LEU A 132 -2.49 -2.20 -1.68
N ILE A 133 -3.62 -1.68 -2.15
CA ILE A 133 -4.05 -1.81 -3.55
C ILE A 133 -3.90 -0.47 -4.26
N PHE A 134 -3.51 -0.52 -5.52
CA PHE A 134 -3.53 0.63 -6.39
C PHE A 134 -4.95 0.87 -6.92
N THR A 135 -5.58 1.97 -6.53
CA THR A 135 -6.87 2.37 -7.10
C THR A 135 -6.93 3.89 -7.21
N GLN A 136 -7.61 4.40 -8.24
CA GLN A 136 -7.72 5.84 -8.49
C GLN A 136 -6.37 6.59 -8.49
N ARG A 137 -5.31 5.94 -8.98
CA ARG A 137 -3.92 6.49 -9.06
C ARG A 137 -3.21 6.68 -7.71
N GLU A 138 -3.72 6.11 -6.63
CA GLU A 138 -3.12 6.17 -5.29
C GLU A 138 -3.11 4.80 -4.60
N TRP A 139 -2.30 4.68 -3.55
CA TRP A 139 -2.16 3.47 -2.74
C TRP A 139 -3.12 3.49 -1.55
N TYR A 140 -3.99 2.48 -1.45
CA TYR A 140 -4.96 2.38 -0.37
C TYR A 140 -4.82 1.08 0.41
N PRO A 141 -4.82 1.12 1.76
CA PRO A 141 -4.72 -0.09 2.56
C PRO A 141 -5.99 -0.93 2.44
N ILE A 142 -5.81 -2.24 2.27
CA ILE A 142 -6.91 -3.19 2.14
C ILE A 142 -7.45 -3.52 3.54
N ARG A 143 -8.73 -3.23 3.76
CA ARG A 143 -9.41 -3.54 5.03
C ARG A 143 -9.99 -4.93 5.04
N ASP A 144 -10.65 -5.29 3.94
CA ASP A 144 -11.32 -6.57 3.81
C ASP A 144 -11.36 -7.02 2.35
N ILE A 145 -11.32 -8.33 2.14
CA ILE A 145 -11.56 -8.94 0.83
C ILE A 145 -12.60 -10.03 1.01
N ILE A 146 -13.73 -9.90 0.33
CA ILE A 146 -14.81 -10.89 0.31
C ILE A 146 -14.82 -11.57 -1.05
N LEU A 147 -14.80 -12.90 -1.06
CA LEU A 147 -14.94 -13.68 -2.28
C LEU A 147 -16.40 -14.15 -2.39
N ASN A 148 -17.09 -13.77 -3.48
CA ASN A 148 -18.44 -14.22 -3.76
C ASN A 148 -18.56 -14.62 -5.24
N GLN A 149 -18.91 -15.88 -5.50
CA GLN A 149 -19.13 -16.42 -6.86
C GLN A 149 -17.98 -16.12 -7.86
N GLY A 150 -16.72 -16.15 -7.41
CA GLY A 150 -15.56 -15.88 -8.27
C GLY A 150 -15.22 -14.39 -8.46
N THR A 151 -16.04 -13.49 -7.92
CA THR A 151 -15.76 -12.06 -7.82
C THR A 151 -15.18 -11.72 -6.45
N LEU A 152 -14.09 -10.98 -6.43
CA LEU A 152 -13.45 -10.42 -5.25
C LEU A 152 -13.95 -9.00 -5.03
N PHE A 153 -14.52 -8.78 -3.86
CA PHE A 153 -14.93 -7.46 -3.38
C PHE A 153 -13.87 -6.94 -2.41
N LEU A 154 -13.10 -5.94 -2.84
CA LEU A 154 -12.05 -5.32 -2.05
C LEU A 154 -12.59 -4.07 -1.37
N LYS A 155 -12.54 -4.04 -0.05
CA LYS A 155 -12.94 -2.90 0.76
C LYS A 155 -11.71 -2.12 1.18
N THR A 156 -11.67 -0.86 0.79
CA THR A 156 -10.68 0.13 1.18
C THR A 156 -11.35 1.21 2.03
N TYR A 157 -10.59 2.21 2.46
CA TYR A 157 -11.16 3.40 3.11
C TYR A 157 -11.93 4.29 2.14
N LEU A 158 -11.63 4.18 0.84
CA LEU A 158 -12.24 4.97 -0.22
C LEU A 158 -13.59 4.40 -0.66
N GLY A 159 -13.73 3.07 -0.59
CA GLY A 159 -14.94 2.37 -0.99
C GLY A 159 -14.67 0.90 -1.27
N GLU A 160 -15.63 0.28 -1.96
CA GLU A 160 -15.57 -1.11 -2.38
C GLU A 160 -15.37 -1.20 -3.89
N THR A 161 -14.41 -2.01 -4.33
CA THR A 161 -14.18 -2.33 -5.75
C THR A 161 -14.40 -3.82 -5.99
N ALA A 162 -14.93 -4.17 -7.16
CA ALA A 162 -15.20 -5.55 -7.55
C ALA A 162 -14.26 -5.95 -8.70
N HIS A 163 -13.59 -7.10 -8.54
CA HIS A 163 -12.64 -7.65 -9.51
C HIS A 163 -12.94 -9.13 -9.71
N GLN A 164 -12.88 -9.63 -10.94
CA GLN A 164 -12.91 -11.07 -11.20
C GLN A 164 -11.61 -11.73 -10.74
N GLY A 165 -11.66 -13.02 -10.40
CA GLY A 165 -10.48 -13.76 -9.93
C GLY A 165 -9.28 -13.74 -10.90
N ASP A 166 -9.56 -13.62 -12.20
CA ASP A 166 -8.55 -13.58 -13.27
C ASP A 166 -8.14 -12.15 -13.66
N ASP A 167 -8.78 -11.12 -13.10
CA ASP A 167 -8.40 -9.72 -13.34
C ASP A 167 -7.01 -9.46 -12.78
N TRP A 168 -6.22 -8.70 -13.52
CA TRP A 168 -4.90 -8.29 -13.07
C TRP A 168 -5.01 -7.06 -12.20
N VAL A 169 -4.42 -7.13 -11.01
CA VAL A 169 -4.43 -6.05 -10.02
C VAL A 169 -3.00 -5.70 -9.61
N VAL A 170 -2.80 -4.42 -9.33
CA VAL A 170 -1.54 -3.91 -8.81
C VAL A 170 -1.70 -3.67 -7.32
N TRP A 171 -0.78 -4.20 -6.53
CA TRP A 171 -0.81 -4.12 -5.09
C TRP A 171 0.60 -4.10 -4.52
N LEU A 172 0.72 -3.65 -3.28
CA LEU A 172 1.98 -3.58 -2.54
C LEU A 172 1.96 -4.58 -1.41
N ASP A 173 3.06 -5.32 -1.29
CA ASP A 173 3.29 -6.26 -0.21
C ASP A 173 4.31 -5.71 0.77
N LYS A 174 3.96 -5.53 2.05
CA LYS A 174 4.93 -5.07 3.04
C LYS A 174 5.97 -6.17 3.29
N ASP A 175 7.25 -5.80 3.16
CA ASP A 175 8.39 -6.65 3.47
C ASP A 175 8.44 -6.91 4.97
N GLN A 176 8.30 -8.17 5.36
CA GLN A 176 8.33 -8.61 6.77
C GLN A 176 9.73 -8.51 7.39
N ALA A 177 10.76 -8.16 6.62
CA ALA A 177 12.16 -8.22 7.04
C ALA A 177 12.52 -7.15 8.10
N GLU A 178 11.87 -5.98 8.10
CA GLU A 178 12.26 -4.87 8.98
C GLU A 178 11.69 -4.98 10.42
N GLU A 179 10.71 -5.85 10.67
CA GLU A 179 10.05 -5.91 11.99
C GLU A 179 10.88 -6.66 13.06
N THR A 180 11.99 -7.28 12.67
CA THR A 180 12.82 -8.09 13.59
C THR A 180 13.90 -7.29 14.33
N GLN A 181 14.17 -6.02 13.98
CA GLN A 181 15.30 -5.27 14.56
C GLN A 181 14.99 -4.44 15.82
N TYR A 182 13.73 -4.37 16.28
CA TYR A 182 13.35 -3.54 17.43
C TYR A 182 12.87 -4.32 18.66
N LEU A 183 13.12 -5.64 18.74
CA LEU A 183 12.94 -6.35 20.01
C LEU A 183 14.17 -6.15 20.90
N PRO A 184 14.08 -5.43 22.04
CA PRO A 184 15.17 -5.40 22.99
C PRO A 184 15.41 -6.82 23.51
N ALA A 185 16.65 -7.28 23.37
CA ALA A 185 17.08 -8.58 23.87
C ALA A 185 16.63 -8.73 25.33
N ARG A 186 15.75 -9.71 25.57
CA ARG A 186 15.34 -10.12 26.91
C ARG A 186 16.62 -10.55 27.63
N PRO A 187 17.03 -9.92 28.76
CA PRO A 187 18.18 -10.41 29.50
C PRO A 187 17.82 -11.77 30.08
N THR A 188 18.37 -12.83 29.48
CA THR A 188 18.42 -14.15 30.08
C THR A 188 19.22 -14.04 31.37
N ALA A 189 18.51 -14.07 32.50
CA ALA A 189 19.09 -14.25 33.82
C ALA A 189 19.79 -15.61 33.85
N ALA A 190 21.09 -15.62 33.55
CA ALA A 190 21.95 -16.76 33.78
C ALA A 190 22.15 -16.91 35.30
N VAL A 191 21.51 -17.95 35.82
CA VAL A 191 21.66 -18.46 37.17
C VAL A 191 23.12 -18.83 37.43
N ARG A 192 23.63 -18.34 38.56
CA ARG A 192 24.94 -18.64 39.16
C ARG A 192 25.16 -20.15 39.33
N SER A 193 26.37 -20.63 39.05
CA SER A 193 27.18 -21.45 40.00
C SER A 193 28.60 -21.76 39.47
N SER A 194 29.58 -21.06 40.06
CA SER A 194 30.80 -21.57 40.70
C SER A 194 31.67 -22.66 40.03
N ARG A 195 32.95 -22.37 39.72
CA ARG A 195 34.13 -22.61 40.60
C ARG A 195 35.46 -22.33 39.90
N GLN A 196 36.44 -21.98 40.74
CA GLN A 196 37.80 -21.53 40.48
C GLN A 196 38.69 -22.57 39.78
N ASN A 197 39.66 -22.10 38.98
CA ASN A 197 41.07 -22.38 39.22
C ASN A 197 41.99 -21.36 38.52
N GLU A 198 43.14 -21.16 39.16
CA GLU A 198 44.06 -20.04 39.15
C GLU A 198 45.17 -20.13 38.07
N SER A 199 45.75 -18.96 37.75
CA SER A 199 47.15 -18.73 37.32
C SER A 199 47.48 -18.93 35.82
N THR A 200 48.29 -18.10 35.13
CA THR A 200 49.37 -17.17 35.55
C THR A 200 49.64 -16.12 34.45
N ALA A 201 50.02 -14.90 34.87
CA ALA A 201 50.80 -13.83 34.22
C ALA A 201 50.96 -13.75 32.67
N ALA A 202 50.60 -12.60 32.08
CA ALA A 202 51.54 -11.55 31.64
C ALA A 202 50.85 -10.58 30.64
N ASP A 203 50.73 -9.32 31.04
CA ASP A 203 50.55 -8.14 30.18
C ASP A 203 51.93 -7.41 30.20
N PRO A 204 52.40 -6.78 29.11
CA PRO A 204 51.93 -5.43 28.87
C PRO A 204 51.76 -5.04 27.38
N ALA A 205 50.69 -4.30 27.14
CA ALA A 205 50.62 -3.05 26.38
C ALA A 205 50.91 -3.07 24.88
N SER A 206 49.87 -2.79 24.08
CA SER A 206 50.02 -1.93 22.92
C SER A 206 48.81 -1.02 22.75
N LEU A 207 49.12 0.27 22.86
CA LEU A 207 48.30 1.44 22.60
C LEU A 207 47.97 1.55 21.11
N VAL A 208 46.70 1.59 20.73
CA VAL A 208 46.26 2.27 19.49
C VAL A 208 44.93 3.01 19.73
N VAL A 209 45.11 4.29 20.05
CA VAL A 209 44.37 5.50 19.64
C VAL A 209 42.95 5.33 19.06
N PRO A 210 41.91 5.90 19.71
CA PRO A 210 40.60 6.14 19.10
C PRO A 210 40.63 7.35 18.16
N LEU A 211 40.10 7.17 16.94
CA LEU A 211 39.90 8.22 15.93
C LEU A 211 38.84 9.24 16.41
N PRO A 212 39.04 10.56 16.26
CA PRO A 212 38.05 11.56 16.63
C PRO A 212 36.85 11.59 15.65
N PRO A 213 35.62 11.84 16.13
CA PRO A 213 34.45 12.01 15.27
C PRO A 213 34.54 13.33 14.47
N PRO A 214 33.95 13.39 13.26
CA PRO A 214 33.97 14.58 12.41
C PRO A 214 33.15 15.74 13.03
N PRO A 215 33.52 17.00 12.72
CA PRO A 215 32.89 18.18 13.30
C PRO A 215 31.44 18.34 12.85
N ILE A 216 30.57 18.55 13.83
CA ILE A 216 29.16 18.93 13.66
C ILE A 216 29.13 20.32 13.01
N HIS A 217 28.77 20.39 11.73
CA HIS A 217 28.40 21.65 11.10
C HIS A 217 27.09 22.15 11.72
N ARG A 218 27.21 23.23 12.51
CA ARG A 218 26.09 24.07 12.97
C ARG A 218 25.31 24.56 11.75
N VAL A 219 24.09 24.06 11.60
CA VAL A 219 23.08 24.66 10.73
C VAL A 219 22.55 25.93 11.42
N PRO A 220 22.56 27.10 10.76
CA PRO A 220 21.96 28.32 11.31
C PRO A 220 20.45 28.18 11.47
N ALA A 221 19.93 28.74 12.57
CA ALA A 221 18.50 28.89 12.82
C ALA A 221 17.81 29.62 11.66
N PRO A 222 16.62 29.18 11.21
CA PRO A 222 15.84 29.96 10.26
C PRO A 222 15.29 31.21 10.94
N VAL A 223 15.62 32.34 10.32
CA VAL A 223 15.12 33.68 10.61
C VAL A 223 13.60 33.71 10.45
N ALA A 224 12.91 34.26 11.45
CA ALA A 224 11.48 34.51 11.43
C ALA A 224 11.10 35.42 10.25
N GLN A 225 10.22 34.93 9.38
CA GLN A 225 9.49 35.78 8.43
C GLN A 225 8.11 36.14 9.00
N PRO A 226 7.62 37.37 8.77
CA PRO A 226 6.34 37.85 9.28
C PRO A 226 5.16 37.31 8.46
N SER A 227 4.13 36.84 9.17
CA SER A 227 2.86 36.37 8.61
C SER A 227 2.07 37.50 7.93
N PRO A 228 1.41 37.24 6.78
CA PRO A 228 0.35 38.10 6.27
C PRO A 228 -0.98 37.87 7.03
N PRO A 229 -1.85 38.90 7.11
CA PRO A 229 -3.10 38.84 7.86
C PRO A 229 -4.26 38.27 7.03
N GLY A 230 -5.11 37.47 7.69
CA GLY A 230 -6.53 37.36 7.36
C GLY A 230 -6.95 36.25 6.39
N ALA A 231 -7.21 35.05 6.93
CA ALA A 231 -8.28 34.18 6.45
C ALA A 231 -8.69 33.22 7.60
N ALA A 232 -9.83 33.50 8.21
CA ALA A 232 -10.45 32.62 9.19
C ALA A 232 -10.92 31.34 8.50
N VAL A 233 -10.24 30.21 8.75
CA VAL A 233 -10.72 28.88 8.38
C VAL A 233 -11.14 28.16 9.64
N LYS A 234 -12.44 27.85 9.71
CA LYS A 234 -13.12 27.13 10.78
C LYS A 234 -12.55 25.71 10.92
N ASN A 235 -12.32 25.29 12.16
CA ASN A 235 -12.09 23.90 12.55
C ASN A 235 -13.12 22.95 11.92
N PRO A 236 -12.73 21.85 11.26
CA PRO A 236 -13.64 20.75 11.01
C PRO A 236 -13.69 19.85 12.26
N ASN A 237 -14.84 19.82 12.91
CA ASN A 237 -15.21 18.79 13.88
C ASN A 237 -15.13 17.38 13.24
N PRO A 238 -14.81 16.31 13.98
CA PRO A 238 -14.94 14.95 13.46
C PRO A 238 -16.42 14.60 13.19
N PRO A 239 -16.74 13.82 12.13
CA PRO A 239 -18.12 13.50 11.79
C PRO A 239 -18.73 12.57 12.86
N LYS A 240 -19.85 13.01 13.45
CA LYS A 240 -20.72 12.17 14.28
C LYS A 240 -21.27 11.03 13.40
N LEU A 241 -20.87 9.81 13.73
CA LEU A 241 -21.38 8.58 13.11
C LEU A 241 -22.63 8.14 13.87
N LEU A 242 -23.75 8.04 13.14
CA LEU A 242 -25.07 7.54 13.55
C LEU A 242 -25.86 8.50 14.42
N GLU A 243 -26.86 9.16 13.81
CA GLU A 243 -27.70 10.12 14.53
C GLU A 243 -28.96 9.50 15.13
N ASP A 244 -29.67 8.54 14.54
CA ASP A 244 -30.81 7.88 15.21
C ASP A 244 -31.29 6.61 14.47
N VAL A 245 -31.82 5.63 15.22
CA VAL A 245 -32.64 4.52 14.66
C VAL A 245 -34.04 5.07 14.46
N VAL A 246 -34.43 5.33 13.21
CA VAL A 246 -35.57 6.23 12.95
C VAL A 246 -36.91 5.49 12.88
N ARG A 247 -37.00 4.24 12.40
CA ARG A 247 -38.27 3.48 12.36
C ARG A 247 -38.10 1.95 12.38
N HIS A 248 -39.00 1.26 13.10
CA HIS A 248 -39.14 -0.19 13.10
C HIS A 248 -40.53 -0.58 12.58
N GLU A 249 -40.58 -1.31 11.47
CA GLU A 249 -41.78 -1.95 10.92
C GLU A 249 -41.62 -3.48 10.98
N PRO A 250 -42.72 -4.26 11.07
CA PRO A 250 -42.63 -5.72 11.01
C PRO A 250 -41.92 -6.16 9.73
N GLY A 251 -40.76 -6.79 9.88
CA GLY A 251 -39.95 -7.25 8.75
C GLY A 251 -38.99 -6.21 8.16
N ARG A 252 -38.98 -4.96 8.65
CA ARG A 252 -38.12 -3.87 8.12
C ARG A 252 -37.61 -2.94 9.21
N LEU A 253 -36.30 -2.78 9.30
CA LEU A 253 -35.62 -1.82 10.17
C LEU A 253 -34.99 -0.71 9.32
N CYS A 254 -35.38 0.54 9.55
CA CYS A 254 -34.83 1.69 8.84
C CYS A 254 -33.86 2.48 9.74
N ILE A 255 -32.60 2.55 9.32
CA ILE A 255 -31.51 3.20 10.04
C ILE A 255 -31.09 4.44 9.23
N ARG A 256 -31.20 5.64 9.82
CA ARG A 256 -30.75 6.86 9.14
C ARG A 256 -29.28 7.08 9.42
N THR A 257 -28.48 7.13 8.36
CA THR A 257 -27.05 7.46 8.44
C THR A 257 -26.76 8.80 7.78
N SER A 258 -25.58 9.38 8.04
CA SER A 258 -25.13 10.61 7.38
C SER A 258 -24.92 10.47 5.87
N LEU A 259 -24.98 9.24 5.35
CA LEU A 259 -24.82 8.89 3.95
C LEU A 259 -26.16 8.50 3.27
N GLY A 260 -27.26 8.45 4.03
CA GLY A 260 -28.58 8.03 3.54
C GLY A 260 -29.28 7.04 4.46
N ASP A 261 -30.51 6.69 4.10
CA ASP A 261 -31.32 5.71 4.83
C ASP A 261 -30.90 4.28 4.44
N VAL A 262 -30.64 3.44 5.44
CA VAL A 262 -30.32 2.00 5.28
C VAL A 262 -31.52 1.19 5.73
N ILE A 263 -32.04 0.34 4.84
CA ILE A 263 -33.18 -0.54 5.11
C ILE A 263 -32.66 -1.97 5.29
N VAL A 264 -32.94 -2.56 6.44
CA VAL A 264 -32.64 -3.96 6.74
C VAL A 264 -33.95 -4.73 6.76
N GLU A 265 -34.12 -5.71 5.88
CA GLU A 265 -35.33 -6.54 5.80
C GLU A 265 -35.07 -7.95 6.34
N GLY A 266 -36.04 -8.53 7.05
CA GLY A 266 -35.95 -9.90 7.54
C GLY A 266 -37.05 -10.28 8.53
N ASP A 267 -37.44 -11.55 8.52
CA ASP A 267 -38.63 -12.04 9.25
C ASP A 267 -38.47 -12.11 10.78
N HIS A 268 -37.23 -11.95 11.28
CA HIS A 268 -36.87 -12.14 12.69
C HIS A 268 -35.89 -11.09 13.21
N LEU A 269 -36.01 -9.85 12.75
CA LEU A 269 -35.15 -8.76 13.22
C LEU A 269 -35.38 -8.50 14.72
N ARG A 270 -34.31 -8.57 15.52
CA ARG A 270 -34.32 -8.19 16.95
C ARG A 270 -33.40 -7.00 17.15
N CYS A 271 -33.95 -5.88 17.61
CA CYS A 271 -33.20 -4.70 18.01
C CYS A 271 -33.13 -4.63 19.55
N TYR A 272 -31.93 -4.42 20.08
CA TYR A 272 -31.72 -4.18 21.51
C TYR A 272 -31.10 -2.79 21.68
N LEU A 273 -31.82 -1.92 22.37
CA LEU A 273 -31.30 -0.63 22.83
C LEU A 273 -30.83 -0.86 24.28
N ASP A 274 -29.53 -0.74 24.52
CA ASP A 274 -28.95 -1.00 25.84
C ASP A 274 -29.19 0.22 26.75
N GLU A 275 -30.18 0.15 27.64
CA GLU A 275 -30.37 1.12 28.72
C GLU A 275 -29.46 0.77 29.90
N ALA A 276 -28.35 1.49 30.05
CA ALA A 276 -27.56 1.44 31.27
C ALA A 276 -28.41 1.89 32.48
N SER A 277 -28.58 1.02 33.46
CA SER A 277 -29.27 1.26 34.75
C SER A 277 -28.37 0.83 35.93
N PRO A 278 -28.57 1.26 37.20
CA PRO A 278 -29.24 2.45 37.71
C PRO A 278 -28.41 3.21 38.79
N SER A 279 -28.54 4.54 38.85
CA SER A 279 -28.45 5.27 40.11
C SER A 279 -29.60 6.29 40.15
N SER A 280 -30.64 5.96 40.93
CA SER A 280 -31.87 6.75 41.12
C SER A 280 -31.60 8.18 41.64
N PRO A 281 -32.63 9.04 41.73
CA PRO A 281 -33.63 9.38 40.72
C PRO A 281 -33.73 10.91 40.53
N GLN A 282 -33.79 11.42 39.31
CA GLN A 282 -34.51 12.66 39.02
C GLN A 282 -34.74 12.81 37.51
N PRO A 283 -35.88 13.36 37.08
CA PRO A 283 -36.29 13.33 35.69
C PRO A 283 -35.80 14.60 35.01
N GLU A 284 -34.92 14.48 34.02
CA GLU A 284 -34.92 15.44 32.91
C GLU A 284 -34.09 14.91 31.75
N ALA A 285 -34.63 15.18 30.56
CA ALA A 285 -34.18 14.70 29.27
C ALA A 285 -32.69 14.96 29.01
N MET A 286 -32.02 14.02 28.32
CA MET A 286 -31.36 14.25 27.03
C MET A 286 -30.41 13.10 26.66
N ALA A 287 -30.39 12.81 25.36
CA ALA A 287 -29.75 11.70 24.66
C ALA A 287 -28.21 11.66 24.71
N ARG A 288 -27.64 10.43 24.60
CA ARG A 288 -26.33 10.02 24.01
C ARG A 288 -26.03 8.53 24.32
N PRO A 289 -25.07 7.85 23.64
CA PRO A 289 -25.06 7.32 22.26
C PRO A 289 -25.06 5.76 22.21
N VAL A 290 -25.55 5.14 21.12
CA VAL A 290 -25.75 3.68 20.99
C VAL A 290 -24.64 2.98 20.19
N ARG A 291 -24.23 1.79 20.64
CA ARG A 291 -23.22 0.92 20.00
C ARG A 291 -23.90 -0.37 19.50
N VAL A 292 -23.70 -0.76 18.24
CA VAL A 292 -24.31 -1.96 17.64
C VAL A 292 -23.30 -3.11 17.61
N SER A 293 -23.71 -4.31 18.01
CA SER A 293 -22.94 -5.56 17.86
C SER A 293 -23.81 -6.64 17.23
N LEU A 294 -23.38 -7.19 16.09
CA LEU A 294 -23.95 -8.40 15.50
C LEU A 294 -23.32 -9.64 16.16
N ARG A 295 -24.15 -10.57 16.65
CA ARG A 295 -23.76 -11.97 16.86
C ARG A 295 -24.62 -12.85 15.99
N GLU A 296 -23.98 -13.64 15.13
CA GLU A 296 -24.62 -14.70 14.38
C GLU A 296 -25.07 -15.81 15.34
N TRP A 297 -26.33 -16.22 15.23
CA TRP A 297 -26.85 -17.46 15.82
C TRP A 297 -27.00 -18.48 14.69
N GLN A 298 -26.44 -19.66 14.90
CA GLN A 298 -26.59 -20.81 14.01
C GLN A 298 -28.00 -21.39 14.14
N GLY A 299 -28.61 -21.67 12.99
CA GLY A 299 -29.75 -22.54 12.79
C GLY A 299 -29.60 -23.20 11.43
#